data_AF-A0A8X6S7I9-F1
#
_entry.id   AF-A0A8X6S7I9-F1
#
_cell.length_a   1.000
_cell.length_b   1.000
_cell.length_c   1.000
_cell.angle_alpha   90.00
_cell.angle_beta   90.00
_cell.angle_gamma   90.00
#
_symmetry.space_group_name_H-M   'P 1'
#
loop_
_entity.id
_entity.type
_entity.pdbx_description
1 polymer ?
#
loop_
_entity_poly.entity_id
_entity_poly.type
_entity_poly.pdbx_seq_one_letter_code
_entity_poly.pdbx_strand_id
1 'polypeptide(L)'
;MEAPRSTCPRTGILYLLIEFQKRGLPHMHLLLILAEDDKIRDPENIDIIASAELPDKTVDPKLHEIVKFIMIHGPCGVLRPNAPCLVDGVCTKGYPKQFRDTTAENIDGYPMYVLVTTQTIL
;
A
#
# COMPACT_ATOMS: atom_id res chain seq x y z
N MET A 1 36.52 -15.24 12.36
CA MET A 1 35.47 -15.69 11.43
C MET A 1 34.15 -15.51 12.15
N GLU A 2 33.52 -14.35 12.00
CA GLU A 2 32.14 -14.16 12.49
C GLU A 2 31.18 -14.65 11.40
N ALA A 3 30.21 -15.47 11.78
CA ALA A 3 29.16 -15.92 10.87
C ALA A 3 28.31 -14.72 10.42
N PRO A 4 27.78 -14.71 9.18
CA PRO A 4 26.83 -13.69 8.76
C PRO A 4 25.62 -13.75 9.70
N ARG A 5 25.41 -12.68 10.46
CA ARG A 5 24.26 -12.57 11.37
C ARG A 5 23.00 -12.67 10.52
N SER A 6 22.24 -13.75 10.68
CA SER A 6 20.86 -13.80 10.22
C SER A 6 20.06 -12.82 11.09
N THR A 7 20.05 -11.54 10.73
CA THR A 7 19.33 -10.53 11.50
C THR A 7 17.85 -10.60 11.15
N CYS A 8 17.14 -11.48 11.85
CA CYS A 8 15.73 -11.25 12.13
C CYS A 8 15.61 -9.84 12.74
N PRO A 9 14.80 -8.93 12.18
CA PRO A 9 14.68 -7.58 12.72
C PRO A 9 14.27 -7.68 14.19
N ARG A 10 15.01 -7.01 15.07
CA ARG A 10 14.63 -6.91 16.48
C ARG A 10 13.53 -5.86 16.55
N THR A 11 12.29 -6.30 16.32
CA THR A 11 11.10 -5.45 16.44
C THR A 11 11.11 -4.77 17.79
N GLY A 12 11.17 -3.44 17.79
CA GLY A 12 11.17 -2.64 19.01
C GLY A 12 9.80 -2.66 19.66
N ILE A 13 8.74 -2.33 18.89
CA ILE A 13 7.34 -2.36 19.34
C ILE A 13 6.39 -2.57 18.14
N LEU A 14 5.34 -3.38 18.33
CA LEU A 14 4.23 -3.58 17.39
C LEU A 14 2.94 -3.04 18.01
N TYR A 15 2.26 -2.10 17.37
CA TYR A 15 0.92 -1.68 17.74
C TYR A 15 -0.09 -2.05 16.65
N LEU A 16 -1.15 -2.74 17.06
CA LEU A 16 -2.26 -3.15 16.20
C LEU A 16 -3.56 -2.55 16.75
N LEU A 17 -4.28 -1.82 15.90
CA LEU A 17 -5.60 -1.29 16.22
C LEU A 17 -6.57 -1.64 15.09
N ILE A 18 -7.69 -2.26 15.43
CA ILE A 18 -8.77 -2.57 14.49
C ILE A 18 -9.92 -1.59 14.76
N GLU A 19 -10.27 -0.82 13.74
CA GLU A 19 -11.35 0.15 13.77
C GLU A 19 -12.40 -0.18 12.73
N PHE A 20 -13.67 0.11 12.99
CA PHE A 20 -14.71 -0.01 11.98
C PHE A 20 -14.94 1.35 11.32
N GLN A 21 -14.58 1.46 10.04
CA GLN A 21 -14.84 2.69 9.29
C GLN A 21 -16.35 2.92 9.15
N LYS A 22 -16.78 4.15 8.82
CA LYS A 22 -18.19 4.52 8.58
C LYS A 22 -18.93 3.64 7.55
N ARG A 23 -18.21 2.79 6.82
CA ARG A 23 -18.72 1.84 5.82
C ARG A 23 -18.78 0.38 6.33
N GLY A 24 -18.58 0.16 7.63
CA GLY A 24 -18.77 -1.15 8.30
C GLY A 24 -17.67 -2.18 8.06
N LEU A 25 -16.63 -1.84 7.29
CA LEU A 25 -15.50 -2.73 7.07
C LEU A 25 -14.46 -2.55 8.18
N PRO A 26 -13.89 -3.67 8.70
CA PRO A 26 -12.76 -3.59 9.62
C PRO A 26 -11.57 -2.98 8.89
N HIS A 27 -10.99 -1.95 9.47
CA HIS A 27 -9.78 -1.29 9.04
C HIS A 27 -8.70 -1.48 10.09
N MET A 28 -7.54 -1.96 9.66
CA MET A 28 -6.44 -2.28 10.54
C MET A 28 -5.37 -1.20 10.44
N HIS A 29 -5.08 -0.53 11.55
CA HIS A 29 -3.89 0.29 11.71
C HIS A 29 -2.79 -0.56 12.33
N LEU A 30 -1.71 -0.76 11.59
CA LEU A 30 -0.51 -1.45 12.04
C LEU A 30 0.65 -0.45 12.11
N LEU A 31 1.17 -0.21 13.31
CA LEU A 31 2.36 0.62 13.51
C LEU A 31 3.54 -0.27 13.95
N LEU A 32 4.56 -0.32 13.11
CA LEU A 32 5.82 -1.03 13.33
C LEU A 32 6.90 -0.03 13.75
N ILE A 33 7.39 -0.13 14.98
CA ILE A 33 8.51 0.67 15.47
C ILE A 33 9.75 -0.22 15.52
N LEU A 34 10.67 0.03 14.59
CA LEU A 34 11.92 -0.72 14.46
C LEU A 34 13.01 -0.13 15.36
N ALA A 35 13.90 -0.99 15.87
CA ALA A 35 15.12 -0.55 16.53
C ALA A 35 16.02 0.25 15.57
N GLU A 36 16.91 1.09 16.10
CA GLU A 36 17.76 1.98 15.29
C GLU A 36 18.57 1.23 14.22
N ASP A 37 19.09 0.05 14.57
CA ASP A 37 19.86 -0.82 13.67
C ASP A 37 19.00 -1.42 12.55
N ASP A 38 17.69 -1.57 12.78
CA ASP A 38 16.73 -2.20 11.87
C ASP A 38 15.90 -1.16 11.09
N LYS A 39 16.13 0.14 11.31
CA LYS A 39 15.44 1.19 10.55
C LYS A 39 15.76 1.07 9.06
N ILE A 40 14.70 1.03 8.26
CA ILE A 40 14.75 1.06 6.80
C ILE A 40 15.21 2.46 6.40
N ARG A 41 16.42 2.55 5.82
CA ARG A 41 16.99 3.81 5.32
C ARG A 41 17.21 3.79 3.80
N ASP A 42 16.98 2.64 3.20
CA ASP A 42 17.20 2.41 1.77
C ASP A 42 15.84 2.14 1.11
N PRO A 43 15.42 2.98 0.14
CA PRO A 43 14.17 2.82 -0.57
C PRO A 43 14.01 1.45 -1.25
N GLU A 44 15.11 0.83 -1.69
CA GLU A 44 15.07 -0.49 -2.33
C GLU A 44 14.60 -1.59 -1.37
N ASN A 45 14.83 -1.42 -0.06
CA ASN A 45 14.41 -2.37 0.96
C ASN A 45 12.96 -2.14 1.44
N ILE A 46 12.32 -1.04 1.05
CA ILE A 46 10.93 -0.74 1.45
C ILE A 46 9.99 -1.82 0.87
N ASP A 47 10.13 -2.16 -0.41
CA ASP A 47 9.24 -3.12 -1.09
C ASP A 47 9.39 -4.55 -0.55
N ILE A 48 10.55 -4.89 0.01
CA ILE A 48 10.80 -6.18 0.66
C ILE A 48 10.01 -6.29 1.96
N ILE A 49 9.88 -5.19 2.70
CA ILE A 49 9.29 -5.18 4.04
C ILE A 49 7.79 -4.86 3.99
N ALA A 50 7.38 -4.03 3.03
CA ALA A 50 6.01 -3.60 2.86
C ALA A 50 5.63 -3.62 1.38
N SER A 51 4.86 -4.62 1.00
CA SER A 51 4.21 -4.73 -0.30
C SER A 51 2.74 -5.08 -0.15
N ALA A 52 1.97 -4.85 -1.20
CA ALA A 52 0.60 -5.32 -1.32
C ALA A 52 0.44 -6.02 -2.67
N GLU A 53 -0.31 -7.12 -2.71
CA GLU A 53 -0.58 -7.86 -3.94
C GLU A 53 -2.08 -8.12 -4.04
N LEU A 54 -2.62 -8.13 -5.26
CA LEU A 54 -3.98 -8.61 -5.45
C LEU A 54 -4.04 -10.13 -5.28
N PRO A 55 -5.13 -10.65 -4.68
CA PRO A 55 -5.40 -12.08 -4.67
C PRO A 55 -5.38 -12.66 -6.08
N ASP A 56 -4.85 -13.88 -6.25
CA ASP A 56 -4.84 -14.55 -7.54
C ASP A 56 -6.28 -14.86 -8.00
N LYS A 57 -6.62 -14.40 -9.20
CA LYS A 57 -7.97 -14.53 -9.76
C LYS A 57 -8.36 -15.98 -10.07
N THR A 58 -7.40 -16.86 -10.33
CA THR A 58 -7.63 -18.27 -10.64
C THR A 58 -7.79 -19.11 -9.37
N VAL A 59 -7.04 -18.78 -8.31
CA VAL A 59 -7.08 -19.48 -7.03
C VAL A 59 -8.28 -19.03 -6.19
N ASP A 60 -8.53 -17.72 -6.10
CA ASP A 60 -9.67 -17.16 -5.37
C ASP A 60 -10.31 -15.98 -6.15
N PRO A 61 -11.14 -16.29 -7.17
CA PRO A 61 -11.82 -15.26 -7.95
C PRO A 61 -12.75 -14.39 -7.11
N LYS A 62 -13.32 -14.92 -6.03
CA LYS A 62 -14.27 -14.18 -5.19
C LYS A 62 -13.54 -13.12 -4.38
N LEU A 63 -12.44 -13.50 -3.72
CA LEU A 63 -11.62 -12.55 -2.97
C LEU A 63 -10.98 -11.51 -3.91
N HIS A 64 -10.49 -11.93 -5.08
CA HIS A 64 -9.97 -11.02 -6.10
C HIS A 64 -10.98 -9.93 -6.47
N GLU A 65 -12.22 -10.29 -6.82
CA GLU A 65 -13.25 -9.31 -7.20
C GLU A 65 -13.65 -8.41 -6.03
N ILE A 66 -13.73 -8.94 -4.80
CA ILE A 66 -14.00 -8.13 -3.60
C ILE A 66 -12.91 -7.10 -3.40
N VAL A 67 -11.64 -7.53 -3.34
CA VAL A 67 -10.48 -6.66 -3.10
C VAL A 67 -10.36 -5.61 -4.23
N LYS A 68 -10.51 -6.02 -5.49
CA LYS A 68 -10.55 -5.09 -6.62
C LYS A 68 -11.68 -4.08 -6.52
N PHE A 69 -12.84 -4.45 -6.01
CA PHE A 69 -13.96 -3.52 -5.87
C PHE A 69 -13.79 -2.53 -4.71
N ILE A 70 -13.27 -2.98 -3.56
CA ILE A 70 -13.23 -2.19 -2.33
C ILE A 70 -11.89 -1.48 -2.10
N MET A 71 -10.78 -2.02 -2.59
CA MET A 71 -9.42 -1.51 -2.35
C MET A 71 -8.79 -0.83 -3.58
N ILE A 72 -9.21 -1.16 -4.82
CA ILE A 72 -8.70 -0.45 -6.01
C ILE A 72 -9.54 0.77 -6.32
N HIS A 73 -8.88 1.89 -6.56
CA HIS A 73 -9.53 3.07 -7.13
C HIS A 73 -9.99 2.76 -8.56
N GLY A 74 -11.29 2.58 -8.75
CA GLY A 74 -11.88 2.44 -10.08
C GLY A 74 -11.70 3.70 -10.94
N PRO A 75 -11.92 3.61 -12.26
CA PRO A 75 -11.81 4.76 -13.15
C PRO A 75 -12.72 5.91 -12.68
N CYS A 76 -12.18 7.12 -12.68
CA CYS A 76 -12.86 8.38 -12.38
C CYS A 76 -12.57 9.42 -13.47
N GLY A 77 -13.07 10.64 -13.29
CA GLY A 77 -13.04 11.67 -14.33
C GLY A 77 -14.06 11.39 -15.42
N VAL A 78 -13.64 11.52 -16.68
CA VAL A 78 -14.51 11.35 -17.85
C VAL A 78 -15.20 9.99 -17.89
N LEU A 79 -14.51 8.93 -17.43
CA LEU A 79 -15.04 7.57 -17.42
C LEU A 79 -16.11 7.33 -16.34
N ARG A 80 -16.11 8.15 -15.27
CA ARG A 80 -17.12 8.09 -14.20
C ARG A 80 -17.31 9.49 -13.61
N PRO A 81 -18.08 10.37 -14.26
CA PRO A 81 -18.24 11.76 -13.84
C PRO A 81 -18.89 11.91 -12.45
N ASN A 82 -19.69 10.92 -12.04
CA ASN A 82 -20.37 10.90 -10.75
C ASN A 82 -19.53 10.23 -9.63
N ALA A 83 -18.22 10.04 -9.83
CA ALA A 83 -17.38 9.46 -8.80
C ALA A 83 -17.29 10.40 -7.59
N PRO A 84 -17.40 9.88 -6.35
CA PRO A 84 -17.37 10.71 -5.14
C PRO A 84 -16.02 11.40 -4.88
N CYS A 85 -14.97 10.99 -5.60
CA CYS A 85 -13.65 11.61 -5.53
C CYS A 85 -13.51 12.87 -6.41
N LEU A 86 -14.45 13.14 -7.32
CA LEU A 86 -14.37 14.26 -8.25
C LEU A 86 -14.89 15.55 -7.62
N VAL A 87 -14.10 16.61 -7.75
CA VAL A 87 -14.49 18.00 -7.48
C VAL A 87 -14.03 18.81 -8.69
N ASP A 88 -14.94 19.59 -9.29
CA ASP A 88 -14.68 20.38 -10.50
C ASP A 88 -14.06 19.59 -11.66
N GLY A 89 -14.46 18.32 -11.82
CA GLY A 89 -13.96 17.43 -12.86
C GLY A 89 -12.57 16.84 -12.59
N VAL A 90 -11.93 17.20 -11.46
CA VAL A 90 -10.61 16.71 -11.06
C VAL A 90 -10.73 15.74 -9.88
N CYS A 91 -10.01 14.62 -9.95
CA CYS A 91 -9.96 13.67 -8.85
C CYS A 91 -9.18 14.28 -7.67
N THR A 92 -9.86 14.55 -6.56
CA THR A 92 -9.27 15.08 -5.32
C THR A 92 -8.20 14.18 -4.70
N LYS A 93 -8.13 12.91 -5.11
CA LYS A 93 -7.14 11.93 -4.65
C LYS A 93 -5.95 11.78 -5.60
N GLY A 94 -5.98 12.48 -6.74
CA GLY A 94 -4.89 12.50 -7.71
C GLY A 94 -4.69 11.16 -8.45
N TYR A 95 -5.78 10.48 -8.82
CA TYR A 95 -5.74 9.29 -9.67
C TYR A 95 -5.89 9.63 -11.16
N PRO A 96 -5.29 8.83 -12.06
CA PRO A 96 -4.38 7.72 -11.76
C PRO A 96 -3.02 8.23 -11.24
N LYS A 97 -2.41 7.49 -10.31
CA LYS A 97 -1.05 7.77 -9.86
C LYS A 97 -0.07 7.48 -10.98
N GLN A 98 1.03 8.25 -11.05
CA GLN A 98 2.07 8.00 -12.04
C GLN A 98 2.78 6.68 -11.74
N PHE A 99 2.98 5.86 -12.77
CA PHE A 99 3.83 4.68 -12.69
C PHE A 99 5.28 5.09 -12.44
N ARG A 100 5.98 4.28 -11.67
CA ARG A 100 7.40 4.47 -11.33
C ARG A 100 8.11 3.14 -11.36
N ASP A 101 9.37 3.18 -11.80
CA ASP A 101 10.24 2.02 -11.89
C ASP A 101 10.93 1.70 -10.55
N THR A 102 11.06 2.69 -9.65
CA THR A 102 11.68 2.54 -8.33
C THR A 102 10.88 3.24 -7.22
N THR A 103 10.91 2.65 -6.02
CA THR A 103 10.29 3.22 -4.82
C THR A 103 11.15 4.38 -4.34
N ALA A 104 10.52 5.51 -4.03
CA ALA A 104 11.21 6.72 -3.62
C ALA A 104 10.51 7.39 -2.44
N GLU A 105 11.29 8.10 -1.62
CA GLU A 105 10.75 8.96 -0.57
C GLU A 105 9.97 10.14 -1.18
N ASN A 106 8.89 10.56 -0.52
CA ASN A 106 8.18 11.79 -0.86
C ASN A 106 8.45 12.88 0.18
N ILE A 107 8.38 14.12 -0.27
CA ILE A 107 8.51 15.34 0.55
C ILE A 107 7.45 15.36 1.66
N ASP A 108 6.28 14.75 1.43
CA ASP A 108 5.18 14.68 2.40
C ASP A 108 5.30 13.52 3.40
N GLY A 109 6.41 12.77 3.41
CA GLY A 109 6.65 11.66 4.33
C GLY A 109 5.94 10.35 3.99
N TYR A 110 5.26 10.27 2.84
CA TYR A 110 4.65 9.04 2.32
C TYR A 110 5.51 8.43 1.21
N PRO A 111 5.94 7.17 1.28
CA PRO A 111 6.68 6.55 0.19
C PRO A 111 5.86 6.51 -1.11
N MET A 112 6.53 6.82 -2.22
CA MET A 112 6.02 6.64 -3.57
C MET A 112 6.53 5.30 -4.09
N TYR A 113 5.70 4.28 -3.98
CA TYR A 113 6.07 2.91 -4.33
C TYR A 113 6.11 2.66 -5.83
N VAL A 114 6.87 1.63 -6.22
CA VAL A 114 6.80 1.02 -7.55
C VAL A 114 5.40 0.47 -7.80
N LEU A 115 4.85 0.81 -8.96
CA LEU A 115 3.66 0.15 -9.48
C LEU A 115 4.12 -0.93 -10.46
N VAL A 116 4.46 -2.12 -9.95
CA VAL A 116 4.71 -3.28 -10.81
C VAL A 116 3.41 -3.66 -11.50
N THR A 117 3.47 -3.84 -12.83
CA THR A 117 2.31 -4.01 -13.73
C THR A 117 1.51 -5.30 -13.54
N THR A 118 1.64 -5.98 -12.41
CA THR A 118 0.75 -7.05 -12.00
C THR A 118 -0.07 -6.56 -10.82
N GLN A 119 -1.12 -5.79 -11.12
CA GLN A 119 -2.34 -5.80 -10.29
C GLN A 119 -2.06 -5.59 -8.78
N THR A 120 -1.49 -4.44 -8.39
CA THR A 120 -1.26 -4.08 -6.97
C THR A 120 -2.02 -2.80 -6.60
N ILE A 121 -2.55 -2.76 -5.38
CA ILE A 121 -3.27 -1.63 -4.77
C ILE A 121 -2.29 -0.74 -4.01
N LEU A 122 -2.31 0.56 -4.31
CA LEU A 122 -1.98 1.65 -3.38
C LEU A 122 -3.00 2.79 -3.48
#